data_AF-A0A5M6CW18-F1
#
_entry.id   AF-A0A5M6CW18-F1
#
_cell.length_a   1.000
_cell.length_b   1.000
_cell.length_c   1.000
_cell.angle_alpha   90.00
_cell.angle_beta   90.00
_cell.angle_gamma   90.00
#
_symmetry.space_group_name_H-M   'P 1'
#
loop_
_entity.id
_entity.type
_entity.pdbx_description
1 polymer ?
#
loop_
_entity_poly.entity_id
_entity_poly.type
_entity_poly.pdbx_seq_one_letter_code
_entity_poly.pdbx_strand_id
1 'polypeptide(L)' 'MRKTGILLIVLLAATQYAMAQGCVTCTNTAANLGNSSAQGLNAGIIYLAALPLLFLGTVGFIWYKRNKAA' A
#
# COMPACT_ATOMS: atom_id res chain seq x y z
N MET A 1 22.64 5.09 -11.99
CA MET A 1 22.87 4.09 -10.92
C MET A 1 22.79 4.67 -9.52
N ARG A 2 23.52 5.75 -9.20
CA ARG A 2 23.52 6.36 -7.84
C ARG A 2 22.15 6.92 -7.40
N LYS A 3 21.41 7.60 -8.28
CA LYS A 3 20.05 8.10 -7.98
C LYS A 3 19.00 6.99 -7.89
N THR A 4 19.13 5.96 -8.73
CA THR A 4 18.24 4.79 -8.73
C THR A 4 18.38 3.98 -7.44
N GLY A 5 19.60 3.82 -6.93
CA GLY A 5 19.85 3.16 -5.64
C GLY A 5 19.27 3.92 -4.45
N ILE A 6 19.42 5.25 -4.41
CA ILE A 6 18.83 6.09 -3.35
C ILE A 6 17.29 6.01 -3.38
N LEU A 7 16.69 6.05 -4.57
CA LEU A 7 15.24 6.00 -4.72
C LEU A 7 14.66 4.64 -4.28
N LEU A 8 15.37 3.54 -4.56
CA LEU A 8 15.05 2.21 -4.04
C LEU A 8 15.14 2.17 -2.51
N ILE A 9 16.23 2.65 -1.92
CA ILE A 9 16.42 2.67 -0.45
C ILE A 9 15.31 3.47 0.25
N VAL A 10 14.92 4.62 -0.31
CA VAL A 10 13.81 5.43 0.21
C VAL A 10 12.46 4.69 0.10
N LEU A 11 12.20 3.99 -1.01
CA LEU A 11 10.99 3.19 -1.16
C LEU A 11 10.92 2.04 -0.14
N LEU A 12 12.03 1.31 0.05
CA LEU A 12 12.10 0.23 1.04
C LEU A 12 11.93 0.78 2.46
N ALA A 13 12.50 1.94 2.76
CA ALA A 13 12.35 2.59 4.06
C ALA A 13 10.91 3.08 4.32
N ALA A 14 10.11 3.40 3.31
CA ALA A 14 8.72 3.81 3.52
C ALA A 14 7.79 2.66 3.94
N THR A 15 8.17 1.40 3.70
CA THR A 15 7.32 0.22 3.99
C THR A 15 7.09 -0.02 5.49
N GLN A 16 8.06 0.33 6.35
CA GLN A 16 7.95 0.13 7.80
C GLN A 16 6.84 0.97 8.45
N TYR A 17 6.47 2.10 7.84
CA TYR A 17 5.39 2.96 8.31
C TYR A 17 3.99 2.49 7.84
N ALA A 18 3.92 1.60 6.85
CA ALA A 18 2.66 1.09 6.31
C ALA A 18 2.00 0.06 7.25
N MET A 19 2.79 -0.65 8.06
CA MET A 19 2.30 -1.69 8.98
C MET A 19 1.43 -1.13 10.13
N ALA A 20 1.50 0.19 10.37
CA ALA A 20 0.74 0.88 11.42
C ALA A 20 -0.48 1.67 10.89
N GLN A 21 -0.74 1.67 9.57
CA GLN A 21 -1.83 2.45 8.95
C GLN A 21 -3.17 1.70 8.86
N GLY A 22 -3.32 0.59 9.58
CA GLY A 22 -4.63 -0.03 9.74
C GLY A 22 -5.60 1.00 10.31
N CYS A 23 -6.73 1.23 9.65
CA CYS A 23 -7.77 2.11 10.18
C CYS A 23 -8.10 1.66 11.61
N VAL A 24 -7.96 2.56 12.60
CA VAL A 24 -8.21 2.28 14.02
C VAL A 24 -9.58 1.64 14.23
N THR A 25 -10.58 2.04 13.43
CA THR A 25 -11.90 1.43 13.44
C THR A 25 -11.86 -0.04 13.01
N CYS A 26 -11.11 -0.38 11.96
CA CYS A 26 -11.02 -1.76 11.47
C CYS A 26 -10.27 -2.69 12.44
N THR A 27 -9.22 -2.19 13.11
CA THR A 27 -8.48 -2.94 14.13
C THR A 27 -9.33 -3.18 15.38
N ASN A 28 -10.07 -2.15 15.84
CA ASN A 28 -11.00 -2.30 16.95
C ASN A 28 -12.17 -3.24 16.63
N THR A 29 -12.67 -3.22 15.39
CA THR A 29 -13.65 -4.20 14.94
C THR A 29 -13.03 -5.60 15.00
N ALA A 30 -11.86 -5.84 14.41
CA ALA A 30 -11.18 -7.14 14.43
C ALA A 30 -10.97 -7.69 15.86
N ALA A 31 -10.68 -6.83 16.84
CA ALA A 31 -10.48 -7.22 18.24
C ALA A 31 -11.74 -7.78 18.92
N ASN A 32 -12.94 -7.44 18.42
CA ASN A 32 -14.22 -7.95 18.92
C ASN A 32 -14.71 -9.18 18.14
N LEU A 33 -13.96 -9.64 17.12
CA LEU A 33 -14.28 -10.82 16.33
C LEU A 33 -13.47 -12.04 16.81
N GLY A 34 -13.98 -13.24 16.54
CA GLY A 34 -13.22 -14.48 16.72
C GLY A 34 -11.97 -14.52 15.83
N ASN A 35 -10.95 -15.27 16.26
CA ASN A 35 -9.61 -15.29 15.64
C ASN A 35 -9.63 -15.46 14.11
N SER A 36 -10.44 -16.39 13.59
CA SER A 36 -10.54 -16.65 12.15
C SER A 36 -11.13 -15.49 11.37
N SER A 37 -12.15 -14.82 11.93
CA SER A 37 -12.80 -13.68 11.28
C SER A 37 -11.93 -12.41 11.35
N ALA A 38 -11.18 -12.22 12.44
CA ALA A 38 -10.20 -11.15 12.59
C ALA A 38 -9.08 -11.23 11.54
N GLN A 39 -8.58 -12.44 11.25
CA GLN A 39 -7.58 -12.67 10.20
C GLN A 39 -8.14 -12.35 8.81
N GLY A 40 -9.35 -12.81 8.49
CA GLY A 40 -10.01 -12.50 7.22
C GLY A 40 -10.23 -11.01 7.00
N LEU A 41 -10.61 -10.28 8.06
CA LEU A 41 -10.80 -8.83 8.02
C LEU A 41 -9.49 -8.08 7.71
N ASN A 42 -8.39 -8.43 8.37
CA ASN A 42 -7.08 -7.81 8.11
C ASN A 42 -6.60 -8.03 6.67
N ALA A 43 -6.81 -9.24 6.13
CA ALA A 43 -6.50 -9.52 4.73
C ALA A 43 -7.35 -8.66 3.78
N GLY A 44 -8.62 -8.46 4.09
CA GLY A 44 -9.52 -7.57 3.36
C GLY A 44 -9.06 -6.12 3.33
N ILE A 45 -8.56 -5.57 4.45
CA ILE A 45 -8.02 -4.20 4.53
C ILE A 45 -6.85 -4.03 3.58
N ILE A 46 -5.89 -4.97 3.58
CA ILE A 46 -4.73 -4.91 2.69
C ILE A 46 -5.16 -4.99 1.23
N TYR A 47 -6.10 -5.87 0.89
CA TYR A 47 -6.63 -5.99 -0.46
C TYR A 47 -7.27 -4.67 -0.94
N LEU A 48 -8.14 -4.09 -0.12
CA LEU A 48 -8.84 -2.84 -0.44
C LEU A 48 -7.90 -1.64 -0.50
N ALA A 49 -6.81 -1.62 0.28
CA ALA A 49 -5.79 -0.57 0.21
C ALA A 49 -4.87 -0.73 -1.01
N ALA A 50 -4.51 -1.96 -1.37
CA ALA A 50 -3.63 -2.24 -2.50
C ALA A 50 -4.26 -1.84 -3.84
N LEU A 51 -5.56 -2.08 -4.01
CA LEU A 51 -6.28 -1.84 -5.26
C LEU A 51 -6.22 -0.37 -5.77
N PRO A 52 -6.58 0.67 -4.98
CA PRO A 52 -6.46 2.05 -5.40
C PRO A 52 -5.01 2.50 -5.59
N LEU A 53 -4.07 2.00 -4.78
CA LEU A 53 -2.65 2.32 -4.91
C LEU A 53 -2.07 1.77 -6.22
N LEU A 54 -2.39 0.52 -6.57
CA LEU A 54 -2.00 -0.09 -7.83
C LEU A 54 -2.64 0.62 -9.02
N PHE A 55 -3.91 0.98 -8.91
CA PHE A 55 -4.62 1.72 -9.95
C PHE A 55 -3.96 3.08 -10.23
N LEU A 56 -3.79 3.90 -9.18
CA LEU A 56 -3.16 5.22 -9.28
C LEU A 56 -1.70 5.12 -9.76
N GLY A 57 -0.94 4.16 -9.23
CA GLY A 57 0.44 3.93 -9.64
C GLY A 57 0.56 3.54 -11.12
N THR A 58 -0.32 2.65 -11.60
CA THR A 58 -0.33 2.20 -13.00
C THR A 58 -0.72 3.34 -13.95
N VAL A 59 -1.82 4.03 -13.67
CA VAL A 59 -2.30 5.16 -14.49
C VAL A 59 -1.27 6.29 -14.50
N GLY A 60 -0.73 6.65 -13.33
CA GLY A 60 0.30 7.67 -13.19
C GLY A 60 1.58 7.31 -13.94
N PHE A 61 2.01 6.05 -13.91
CA PHE A 61 3.17 5.57 -14.65
C PHE A 61 2.97 5.65 -16.17
N ILE A 62 1.82 5.20 -16.67
CA ILE A 62 1.46 5.28 -18.09
C ILE A 62 1.46 6.75 -18.55
N TRP A 63 0.83 7.63 -17.76
CA TRP A 63 0.78 9.06 -18.07
C TRP A 63 2.19 9.67 -18.08
N TYR A 64 3.02 9.42 -17.07
CA TYR A 64 4.39 9.92 -17.03
C TYR A 64 5.21 9.47 -18.25
N LYS A 65 5.13 8.18 -18.62
CA LYS A 65 5.86 7.64 -19.77
C LYS A 65 5.41 8.28 -21.09
N ARG A 66 4.10 8.53 -21.26
CA ARG A 66 3.56 9.18 -22.46
C ARG A 66 3.98 10.65 -22.56
N ASN A 67 3.97 11.39 -21.46
CA ASN A 67 4.34 12.81 -21.48
C ASN A 67 5.85 13.06 -21.52
N LYS A 68 6.68 12.10 -21.09
CA LYS A 68 8.14 12.20 -21.18
C LYS A 68 8.71 11.72 -22.54
N ALA A 69 7.88 11.08 -23.35
CA ALA A 69 8.21 10.67 -24.72
C ALA A 69 7.76 11.71 -25.78
N ALA A 70 7.22 12.85 -25.33
CA ALA A 70 6.89 14.02 -26.14
C ALA A 70 7.94 15.12 -25.93
#